data_AF-A0A1J5KMB4-F1
#
_entry.id   AF-A0A1J5KMB4-F1
#
_cell.length_a   1.000
_cell.length_b   1.000
_cell.length_c   1.000
_cell.angle_alpha   90.00
_cell.angle_beta   90.00
_cell.angle_gamma   90.00
#
_symmetry.space_group_name_H-M   'P 1'
#
loop_
_entity.id
_entity.type
_entity.pdbx_description
1 polymer ?
#
loop_
_entity_poly.entity_id
_entity_poly.type
_entity_poly.pdbx_seq_one_letter_code
_entity_poly.pdbx_strand_id
1 'polypeptide(L)'
;MLKNTVLICSLLISTFCLAQLGGQSTYQFLNLVNSPRQAALGGKVLTNVDWDVTQGLYNPSTINVEMDNQLALNYTSYLGGISYGTAAYAYTWDRRTQTLHTGMTYVNYGDFDGYDENGISTGTFTGSEAALSVGYAKQIGYSDFYAGANVKLITSTLEQYNSFGIAADLGLLYIDERLEFQGTLVVRNLGTQITTYAGTRERLPLEIDLGLSQTLENVPLRWHLTFENLQQWPIGLENPARATTDLEGNITPEKVGFLAQVIRHTIVGAELFPDKGFNIRLGYSFRRGEELRIEEQRNFSGISAGFSVKLNKLRFSYTHAKYTSAANSNFFGLQIDLR
;
A
#
# COMPACT_ATOMS: atom_id res chain seq x y z
N MET A 1 44.91 2.07 -34.38
CA MET A 1 44.73 2.07 -32.91
C MET A 1 43.36 2.60 -32.51
N LEU A 2 42.93 3.78 -32.99
CA LEU A 2 41.64 4.38 -32.63
C LEU A 2 40.40 3.47 -32.86
N LYS A 3 40.37 2.71 -33.96
CA LYS A 3 39.26 1.78 -34.29
C LYS A 3 39.08 0.66 -33.25
N ASN A 4 40.17 0.09 -32.74
CA ASN A 4 40.11 -0.99 -31.76
C ASN A 4 39.71 -0.46 -30.38
N THR A 5 40.15 0.75 -30.02
CA THR A 5 39.74 1.40 -28.77
C THR A 5 38.25 1.75 -28.77
N VAL A 6 37.71 2.23 -29.89
CA VAL A 6 36.27 2.53 -30.02
C VAL A 6 35.43 1.27 -29.93
N LEU A 7 35.86 0.15 -30.55
CA LEU A 7 35.16 -1.13 -30.48
C LEU A 7 35.15 -1.71 -29.05
N ILE A 8 36.28 -1.59 -28.33
CA ILE A 8 36.37 -2.04 -26.93
C ILE A 8 35.49 -1.18 -26.01
N CYS A 9 35.46 0.14 -26.22
CA CYS A 9 34.55 1.02 -25.49
C CYS A 9 33.08 0.73 -25.80
N SER A 10 32.70 0.42 -27.04
CA SER A 10 31.31 0.08 -27.37
C SER A 10 30.87 -1.27 -26.77
N LEU A 11 31.78 -2.25 -26.69
CA LEU A 11 31.52 -3.54 -26.03
C LEU A 11 31.42 -3.43 -24.50
N LEU A 12 32.13 -2.50 -23.88
CA LEU A 12 32.05 -2.23 -22.43
C LEU A 12 30.80 -1.42 -22.04
N ILE A 13 30.24 -0.66 -22.97
CA ILE A 13 28.99 0.11 -22.76
C ILE A 13 27.76 -0.79 -22.87
N SER A 14 27.78 -1.83 -23.72
CA SER A 14 26.66 -2.78 -23.84
C SER A 14 26.49 -3.70 -22.63
N THR A 15 27.51 -3.85 -21.76
CA THR A 15 27.41 -4.64 -20.53
C THR A 15 26.70 -3.92 -19.37
N PHE A 16 26.32 -2.64 -19.52
CA PHE A 16 25.62 -1.86 -18.49
C PHE A 16 24.16 -1.52 -18.84
N CYS A 17 23.54 -2.25 -19.76
CA CYS A 17 22.10 -2.14 -20.00
C CYS A 17 21.30 -2.75 -18.82
N LEU A 18 21.08 -1.97 -17.76
CA LEU A 18 19.98 -2.19 -16.81
C LEU A 18 18.69 -1.65 -17.43
N ALA A 19 18.18 -2.34 -18.44
CA ALA A 19 16.92 -2.00 -19.09
C ALA A 19 15.81 -2.90 -18.55
N GLN A 20 15.24 -2.51 -17.41
CA GLN A 20 13.85 -2.75 -17.00
C GLN A 20 13.64 -2.09 -15.62
N LEU A 21 12.79 -1.06 -15.57
CA LEU A 21 12.41 -0.34 -14.35
C LEU A 21 11.19 -0.98 -13.64
N GLY A 22 10.61 -2.05 -14.21
CA GLY A 22 9.42 -2.72 -13.69
C GLY A 22 9.76 -4.01 -12.93
N GLY A 23 9.05 -4.28 -11.84
CA GLY A 23 9.20 -5.53 -11.07
C GLY A 23 10.42 -5.57 -10.15
N GLN A 24 10.65 -4.51 -9.35
CA GLN A 24 11.81 -4.44 -8.45
C GLN A 24 11.78 -5.44 -7.28
N SER A 25 10.61 -5.98 -6.99
CA SER A 25 10.40 -6.91 -5.88
C SER A 25 9.26 -7.87 -6.17
N THR A 26 9.39 -9.05 -5.58
CA THR A 26 8.35 -10.08 -5.56
C THR A 26 7.26 -9.72 -4.53
N TYR A 27 6.12 -10.42 -4.55
CA TYR A 27 5.03 -10.26 -3.58
C TYR A 27 4.49 -8.83 -3.43
N GLN A 28 4.40 -8.08 -4.53
CA GLN A 28 3.92 -6.68 -4.51
C GLN A 28 2.51 -6.53 -3.94
N PHE A 29 1.70 -7.60 -3.93
CA PHE A 29 0.38 -7.61 -3.35
C PHE A 29 0.36 -7.20 -1.86
N LEU A 30 1.47 -7.36 -1.14
CA LEU A 30 1.62 -6.93 0.26
C LEU A 30 1.42 -5.42 0.48
N ASN A 31 1.60 -4.62 -0.58
CA ASN A 31 1.42 -3.17 -0.56
C ASN A 31 0.10 -2.71 -1.17
N LEU A 32 -0.79 -3.64 -1.55
CA LEU A 32 -2.17 -3.29 -1.90
C LEU A 32 -2.91 -2.72 -0.70
N VAL A 33 -3.86 -1.84 -0.97
CA VAL A 33 -4.63 -1.14 0.06
C VAL A 33 -5.57 -2.13 0.75
N ASN A 34 -5.43 -2.32 2.07
CA ASN A 34 -6.10 -3.42 2.77
C ASN A 34 -7.56 -3.11 3.17
N SER A 35 -8.03 -1.86 3.14
CA SER A 35 -9.39 -1.51 3.53
C SER A 35 -9.96 -0.29 2.79
N PRO A 36 -11.29 -0.15 2.67
CA PRO A 36 -11.89 1.06 2.11
C PRO A 36 -11.54 2.32 2.89
N ARG A 37 -11.40 2.23 4.22
CA ARG A 37 -11.02 3.39 5.04
C ARG A 37 -9.66 3.95 4.63
N GLN A 38 -8.66 3.07 4.47
CA GLN A 38 -7.34 3.46 3.97
C GLN A 38 -7.41 4.00 2.54
N ALA A 39 -8.17 3.31 1.67
CA ALA A 39 -8.36 3.73 0.29
C ALA A 39 -8.95 5.14 0.19
N ALA A 40 -9.89 5.50 1.06
CA ALA A 40 -10.57 6.79 1.02
C ALA A 40 -9.66 7.95 1.40
N LEU A 41 -8.71 7.68 2.30
CA LEU A 41 -7.78 8.65 2.85
C LEU A 41 -6.45 8.70 2.06
N GLY A 42 -6.49 8.37 0.77
CA GLY A 42 -5.34 8.50 -0.12
C GLY A 42 -4.51 7.23 -0.29
N GLY A 43 -4.93 6.12 0.34
CA GLY A 43 -4.35 4.79 0.14
C GLY A 43 -3.52 4.28 1.32
N LYS A 44 -2.86 5.17 2.08
CA LYS A 44 -2.02 4.79 3.22
C LYS A 44 -2.25 5.69 4.40
N VAL A 45 -2.82 5.11 5.46
CA VAL A 45 -3.01 5.79 6.74
C VAL A 45 -2.53 4.87 7.84
N LEU A 46 -1.71 5.41 8.73
CA LEU A 46 -0.95 4.61 9.69
C LEU A 46 -1.38 4.85 11.14
N THR A 47 -2.13 5.91 11.39
CA THR A 47 -2.30 6.48 12.74
C THR A 47 -3.67 6.22 13.38
N ASN A 48 -4.56 5.48 12.73
CA ASN A 48 -5.87 5.17 13.30
C ASN A 48 -5.75 4.18 14.46
N VAL A 49 -6.05 4.61 15.68
CA VAL A 49 -6.09 3.75 16.86
C VAL A 49 -7.53 3.71 17.35
N ASP A 50 -8.28 2.72 16.86
CA ASP A 50 -9.70 2.54 17.19
C ASP A 50 -10.12 1.07 16.98
N TRP A 51 -11.43 0.85 16.85
CA TRP A 51 -12.08 -0.43 16.59
C TRP A 51 -11.68 -1.11 15.26
N ASP A 52 -11.15 -0.39 14.26
CA ASP A 52 -10.87 -0.92 12.93
C ASP A 52 -9.71 -1.93 12.91
N VAL A 53 -10.04 -3.22 12.95
CA VAL A 53 -9.07 -4.33 12.91
C VAL A 53 -8.24 -4.38 11.64
N THR A 54 -8.66 -3.75 10.56
CA THR A 54 -7.85 -3.74 9.32
C THR A 54 -6.57 -2.94 9.49
N GLN A 55 -6.54 -2.01 10.44
CA GLN A 55 -5.35 -1.19 10.68
C GLN A 55 -4.15 -2.02 11.13
N GLY A 56 -4.38 -3.07 11.92
CA GLY A 56 -3.32 -3.98 12.38
C GLY A 56 -2.58 -4.69 11.24
N LEU A 57 -3.20 -4.87 10.06
CA LEU A 57 -2.54 -5.40 8.86
C LEU A 57 -1.45 -4.47 8.31
N TYR A 58 -1.61 -3.17 8.52
CA TYR A 58 -0.78 -2.13 7.91
C TYR A 58 0.21 -1.52 8.90
N ASN A 59 -0.27 -1.21 10.11
CA ASN A 59 0.56 -0.75 11.22
C ASN A 59 0.30 -1.65 12.44
N PRO A 60 1.21 -2.56 12.80
CA PRO A 60 1.01 -3.40 13.98
C PRO A 60 0.96 -2.59 15.28
N SER A 61 1.57 -1.42 15.37
CA SER A 61 1.59 -0.63 16.62
C SER A 61 0.25 -0.02 17.01
N THR A 62 -0.76 -0.04 16.13
CA THR A 62 -2.12 0.41 16.43
C THR A 62 -3.01 -0.69 17.02
N ILE A 63 -2.52 -1.94 17.12
CA ILE A 63 -3.28 -3.05 17.71
C ILE A 63 -3.62 -2.69 19.16
N ASN A 64 -4.91 -2.66 19.48
CA ASN A 64 -5.41 -2.14 20.75
C ASN A 64 -6.63 -2.94 21.26
N VAL A 65 -7.13 -2.62 22.46
CA VAL A 65 -8.22 -3.36 23.10
C VAL A 65 -9.61 -3.12 22.47
N GLU A 66 -9.80 -2.02 21.76
CA GLU A 66 -11.07 -1.71 21.06
C GLU A 66 -11.31 -2.62 19.86
N MET A 67 -10.25 -3.22 19.32
CA MET A 67 -10.30 -4.20 18.26
C MET A 67 -10.83 -5.58 18.71
N ASP A 68 -10.93 -5.82 20.02
CA ASP A 68 -11.37 -7.12 20.52
C ASP A 68 -12.76 -7.52 20.02
N ASN A 69 -12.85 -8.75 19.52
CA ASN A 69 -14.05 -9.33 18.92
C ASN A 69 -14.58 -8.55 17.70
N GLN A 70 -13.74 -7.77 17.04
CA GLN A 70 -14.05 -7.15 15.76
C GLN A 70 -13.57 -8.07 14.62
N LEU A 71 -14.42 -8.30 13.64
CA LEU A 71 -14.11 -8.99 12.40
C LEU A 71 -14.29 -8.02 11.23
N ALA A 72 -13.30 -7.90 10.35
CA ALA A 72 -13.42 -7.14 9.11
C ALA A 72 -13.20 -8.03 7.89
N LEU A 73 -14.01 -7.81 6.86
CA LEU A 73 -13.90 -8.42 5.54
C LEU A 73 -13.95 -7.31 4.50
N ASN A 74 -12.96 -7.25 3.63
CA ASN A 74 -12.91 -6.28 2.55
C ASN A 74 -12.72 -6.98 1.21
N TYR A 75 -13.33 -6.40 0.18
CA TYR A 75 -13.25 -6.85 -1.20
C TYR A 75 -13.04 -5.65 -2.12
N THR A 76 -12.14 -5.82 -3.09
CA THR A 76 -11.84 -4.81 -4.08
C THR A 76 -11.84 -5.45 -5.47
N SER A 77 -12.65 -4.89 -6.36
CA SER A 77 -12.50 -5.11 -7.80
C SER A 77 -11.45 -4.15 -8.30
N TYR A 78 -10.29 -4.68 -8.69
CA TYR A 78 -9.15 -3.91 -9.14
C TYR A 78 -9.08 -3.86 -10.67
N LEU A 79 -8.04 -3.21 -11.19
CA LEU A 79 -7.85 -3.00 -12.61
C LEU A 79 -7.46 -4.30 -13.32
N GLY A 80 -7.83 -4.44 -14.60
CA GLY A 80 -7.40 -5.56 -15.43
C GLY A 80 -8.01 -6.93 -15.03
N GLY A 81 -9.19 -6.94 -14.42
CA GLY A 81 -9.84 -8.19 -13.98
C GLY A 81 -9.31 -8.75 -12.65
N ILE A 82 -8.30 -8.11 -12.06
CA ILE A 82 -7.74 -8.47 -10.76
C ILE A 82 -8.77 -8.22 -9.66
N SER A 83 -8.89 -9.17 -8.74
CA SER A 83 -9.68 -8.99 -7.52
C SER A 83 -8.84 -9.35 -6.31
N TYR A 84 -9.04 -8.65 -5.19
CA TYR A 84 -8.37 -9.01 -3.95
C TYR A 84 -9.25 -8.68 -2.75
N GLY A 85 -8.95 -9.34 -1.64
CA GLY A 85 -9.68 -9.17 -0.41
C GLY A 85 -8.79 -9.30 0.80
N THR A 86 -9.29 -8.77 1.91
CA THR A 86 -8.64 -8.90 3.21
C THR A 86 -9.65 -9.35 4.25
N ALA A 87 -9.17 -10.14 5.20
CA ALA A 87 -9.89 -10.49 6.41
C ALA A 87 -9.01 -10.13 7.61
N ALA A 88 -9.59 -9.58 8.67
CA ALA A 88 -8.86 -9.28 9.89
C ALA A 88 -9.75 -9.54 11.11
N TYR A 89 -9.15 -10.05 12.17
CA TYR A 89 -9.80 -10.31 13.44
C TYR A 89 -8.84 -10.03 14.58
N ALA A 90 -9.36 -9.56 15.71
CA ALA A 90 -8.56 -9.42 16.92
C ALA A 90 -9.30 -9.93 18.16
N TYR A 91 -8.52 -10.47 19.09
CA TYR A 91 -9.01 -11.04 20.33
C TYR A 91 -8.11 -10.63 21.49
N THR A 92 -8.73 -10.18 22.59
CA THR A 92 -8.05 -9.83 23.83
C THR A 92 -8.15 -10.98 24.82
N TRP A 93 -7.00 -11.58 25.13
CA TRP A 93 -6.92 -12.71 26.06
C TRP A 93 -7.16 -12.31 27.51
N ASP A 94 -6.61 -11.16 27.93
CA ASP A 94 -6.75 -10.62 29.29
C ASP A 94 -6.85 -9.09 29.23
N ARG A 95 -7.57 -8.50 30.21
CA ARG A 95 -7.80 -7.06 30.35
C ARG A 95 -6.52 -6.24 30.56
N ARG A 96 -5.37 -6.90 30.73
CA ARG A 96 -4.03 -6.29 30.80
C ARG A 96 -3.36 -6.15 29.43
N THR A 97 -4.12 -5.64 28.44
CA THR A 97 -3.63 -5.22 27.10
C THR A 97 -3.04 -6.34 26.22
N GLN A 98 -3.52 -7.58 26.34
CA GLN A 98 -3.06 -8.70 25.50
C GLN A 98 -3.98 -8.90 24.29
N THR A 99 -4.00 -7.94 23.37
CA THR A 99 -4.73 -8.06 22.09
C THR A 99 -3.86 -8.79 21.07
N LEU A 100 -4.30 -9.96 20.63
CA LEU A 100 -3.74 -10.66 19.47
C LEU A 100 -4.51 -10.26 18.22
N HIS A 101 -3.78 -9.96 17.16
CA HIS A 101 -4.33 -9.67 15.84
C HIS A 101 -4.01 -10.80 14.88
N THR A 102 -4.96 -11.16 14.03
CA THR A 102 -4.74 -12.05 12.91
C THR A 102 -5.38 -11.47 11.68
N GLY A 103 -4.80 -11.72 10.52
CA GLY A 103 -5.37 -11.26 9.28
C GLY A 103 -4.84 -12.00 8.06
N MET A 104 -5.57 -11.86 6.96
CA MET A 104 -5.26 -12.51 5.70
C MET A 104 -5.46 -11.50 4.59
N THR A 105 -4.54 -11.48 3.63
CA THR A 105 -4.68 -10.76 2.36
C THR A 105 -4.58 -11.76 1.24
N TYR A 106 -5.49 -11.70 0.27
CA TYR A 106 -5.52 -12.61 -0.87
C TYR A 106 -5.76 -11.82 -2.15
N VAL A 107 -4.98 -12.08 -3.19
CA VAL A 107 -5.14 -11.52 -4.52
C VAL A 107 -5.32 -12.64 -5.54
N ASN A 108 -6.25 -12.43 -6.47
CA ASN A 108 -6.46 -13.24 -7.66
C ASN A 108 -6.23 -12.34 -8.88
N TYR A 109 -5.29 -12.73 -9.74
CA TYR A 109 -4.91 -11.96 -10.91
C TYR A 109 -5.90 -12.08 -12.08
N GLY A 110 -6.87 -12.99 -11.99
CA GLY A 110 -7.80 -13.32 -13.06
C GLY A 110 -7.20 -14.37 -14.01
N ASP A 111 -7.85 -14.48 -15.16
CA ASP A 111 -7.49 -15.44 -16.21
C ASP A 111 -6.81 -14.70 -17.37
N PHE A 112 -5.71 -15.25 -17.84
CA PHE A 112 -4.92 -14.73 -18.96
C PHE A 112 -4.87 -15.75 -20.10
N ASP A 113 -5.02 -15.28 -21.33
CA ASP A 113 -4.82 -16.11 -22.51
C ASP A 113 -3.32 -16.31 -22.76
N GLY A 114 -2.90 -17.57 -22.79
CA GLY A 114 -1.56 -18.00 -23.11
C GLY A 114 -1.36 -18.18 -24.61
N TYR A 115 -0.20 -17.72 -25.09
CA TYR A 115 0.26 -17.91 -26.47
C TYR A 115 1.74 -18.27 -26.47
N ASP A 116 2.14 -19.14 -27.40
CA ASP A 116 3.55 -19.44 -27.64
C ASP A 116 4.23 -18.34 -28.48
N GLU A 117 5.53 -18.51 -28.73
CA GLU A 117 6.34 -17.58 -29.54
C GLU A 117 5.86 -17.44 -31.01
N ASN A 118 5.06 -18.39 -31.50
CA ASN A 118 4.47 -18.38 -32.83
C ASN A 118 3.03 -17.83 -32.85
N GLY A 119 2.51 -17.38 -31.69
CA GLY A 119 1.15 -16.88 -31.54
C GLY A 119 0.08 -17.97 -31.51
N ILE A 120 0.46 -19.24 -31.30
CA ILE A 120 -0.48 -20.35 -31.12
C ILE A 120 -0.93 -20.37 -29.66
N SER A 121 -2.23 -20.45 -29.42
CA SER A 121 -2.76 -20.47 -28.05
C SER A 121 -2.30 -21.69 -27.27
N THR A 122 -1.80 -21.48 -26.05
CA THR A 122 -1.37 -22.51 -25.11
C THR A 122 -2.41 -22.81 -24.02
N GLY A 123 -3.61 -22.22 -24.13
CA GLY A 123 -4.67 -22.30 -23.11
C GLY A 123 -4.73 -21.06 -22.23
N THR A 124 -5.41 -21.15 -21.09
CA THR A 124 -5.57 -20.05 -20.13
C THR A 124 -4.74 -20.34 -18.89
N PHE A 125 -4.06 -19.32 -18.35
CA PHE A 125 -3.34 -19.42 -17.09
C PHE A 125 -3.82 -18.35 -16.10
N THR A 126 -3.59 -18.62 -14.81
CA THR A 126 -4.00 -17.74 -13.71
C THR A 126 -2.88 -17.61 -12.68
N GLY A 127 -3.05 -16.68 -11.73
CA GLY A 127 -2.17 -16.51 -10.59
C GLY A 127 -2.93 -16.06 -9.36
N SER A 128 -2.48 -16.50 -8.19
CA SER A 128 -2.99 -16.04 -6.91
C SER A 128 -1.91 -15.99 -5.85
N GLU A 129 -2.07 -15.07 -4.90
CA GLU A 129 -1.16 -14.94 -3.77
C GLU A 129 -1.95 -14.73 -2.49
N ALA A 130 -1.41 -15.23 -1.38
CA ALA A 130 -1.98 -15.03 -0.06
C ALA A 130 -0.90 -14.71 0.97
N ALA A 131 -1.23 -13.86 1.93
CA ALA A 131 -0.43 -13.59 3.11
C ALA A 131 -1.29 -13.76 4.36
N LEU A 132 -0.89 -14.67 5.24
CA LEU A 132 -1.43 -14.81 6.60
C LEU A 132 -0.54 -14.05 7.57
N SER A 133 -1.11 -13.15 8.37
CA SER A 133 -0.39 -12.33 9.33
C SER A 133 -0.89 -12.56 10.75
N VAL A 134 0.03 -12.62 11.72
CA VAL A 134 -0.29 -12.57 13.14
C VAL A 134 0.49 -11.42 13.78
N GLY A 135 -0.19 -10.64 14.61
CA GLY A 135 0.28 -9.37 15.14
C GLY A 135 0.08 -9.22 16.63
N TYR A 136 0.96 -8.44 17.26
CA TYR A 136 0.86 -8.03 18.65
C TYR A 136 1.43 -6.63 18.84
N ALA A 137 0.86 -5.86 19.77
CA ALA A 137 1.39 -4.57 20.20
C ALA A 137 1.39 -4.40 21.71
N LYS A 138 2.27 -3.53 22.18
CA LYS A 138 2.45 -3.23 23.59
C LYS A 138 2.90 -1.78 23.80
N GLN A 139 2.39 -1.17 24.86
CA GLN A 139 2.90 0.09 25.38
C GLN A 139 4.32 -0.09 25.95
N ILE A 140 5.21 0.85 25.63
CA ILE A 140 6.60 0.86 26.11
C ILE A 140 6.63 1.51 27.49
N GLY A 141 6.71 0.68 28.54
CA GLY A 141 6.76 1.15 29.93
C GLY A 141 5.51 1.97 30.29
N TYR A 142 5.71 3.07 31.01
CA TYR A 142 4.67 4.07 31.33
C TYR A 142 4.87 5.32 30.47
N SER A 143 4.93 5.14 29.15
CA SER A 143 5.11 6.23 28.20
C SER A 143 4.01 6.25 27.15
N ASP A 144 3.95 7.33 26.40
CA ASP A 144 3.01 7.54 25.31
C ASP A 144 3.41 6.81 24.01
N PHE A 145 4.40 5.91 24.09
CA PHE A 145 4.89 5.13 22.97
C PHE A 145 4.38 3.68 23.00
N TYR A 146 4.01 3.20 21.81
CA TYR A 146 3.52 1.85 21.57
C TYR A 146 4.36 1.20 20.46
N ALA A 147 4.82 -0.02 20.69
CA ALA A 147 5.51 -0.82 19.70
C ALA A 147 4.65 -2.01 19.30
N GLY A 148 4.62 -2.33 18.01
CA GLY A 148 3.96 -3.53 17.51
C GLY A 148 4.78 -4.25 16.46
N ALA A 149 4.52 -5.54 16.32
CA ALA A 149 5.11 -6.37 15.29
C ALA A 149 4.06 -7.32 14.66
N ASN A 150 4.19 -7.55 13.36
CA ASN A 150 3.50 -8.60 12.63
C ASN A 150 4.51 -9.61 12.08
N VAL A 151 4.10 -10.87 12.00
CA VAL A 151 4.79 -11.90 11.18
C VAL A 151 3.82 -12.36 10.10
N LYS A 152 4.31 -12.44 8.85
CA LYS A 152 3.56 -12.81 7.66
C LYS A 152 4.13 -14.08 7.04
N LEU A 153 3.27 -15.05 6.76
CA LEU A 153 3.56 -16.20 5.91
C LEU A 153 2.93 -15.96 4.55
N ILE A 154 3.73 -16.04 3.50
CA ILE A 154 3.35 -15.65 2.15
C ILE A 154 3.41 -16.88 1.26
N THR A 155 2.37 -17.09 0.46
CA THR A 155 2.32 -18.08 -0.61
C THR A 155 1.93 -17.38 -1.91
N SER A 156 2.58 -17.78 -2.99
CA SER A 156 2.31 -17.24 -4.32
C SER A 156 2.40 -18.35 -5.35
N THR A 157 1.40 -18.37 -6.22
CA THR A 157 1.28 -19.30 -7.32
C THR A 157 1.03 -18.49 -8.58
N LEU A 158 1.95 -18.53 -9.52
CA LEU A 158 1.88 -17.87 -10.81
C LEU A 158 1.98 -18.97 -11.88
N GLU A 159 0.85 -19.29 -12.51
CA GLU A 159 0.71 -20.45 -13.39
C GLU A 159 1.19 -21.75 -12.70
N GLN A 160 2.33 -22.30 -13.12
CA GLN A 160 2.93 -23.52 -12.59
C GLN A 160 4.00 -23.25 -11.52
N TYR A 161 4.42 -22.00 -11.36
CA TYR A 161 5.49 -21.61 -10.46
C TYR A 161 4.95 -21.25 -9.08
N ASN A 162 5.61 -21.78 -8.05
CA ASN A 162 5.21 -21.59 -6.66
C ASN A 162 6.35 -20.99 -5.84
N SER A 163 5.99 -20.12 -4.90
CA SER A 163 6.95 -19.42 -4.06
C SER A 163 6.37 -19.18 -2.68
N PHE A 164 7.17 -19.49 -1.65
CA PHE A 164 6.83 -19.27 -0.25
C PHE A 164 7.77 -18.23 0.35
N GLY A 165 7.21 -17.28 1.09
CA GLY A 165 7.93 -16.20 1.72
C GLY A 165 7.59 -16.03 3.19
N ILE A 166 8.47 -15.35 3.91
CA ILE A 166 8.22 -14.90 5.27
C ILE A 166 8.62 -13.44 5.38
N ALA A 167 7.82 -12.64 6.08
CA ALA A 167 8.10 -11.24 6.34
C ALA A 167 7.68 -10.82 7.74
N ALA A 168 8.22 -9.71 8.20
CA ALA A 168 7.80 -9.05 9.42
C ALA A 168 7.51 -7.57 9.16
N ASP A 169 6.55 -7.02 9.89
CA ASP A 169 6.35 -5.58 9.98
C ASP A 169 6.64 -5.12 11.41
N LEU A 170 7.18 -3.92 11.54
CA LEU A 170 7.49 -3.28 12.81
C LEU A 170 6.87 -1.89 12.82
N GLY A 171 6.23 -1.52 13.91
CA GLY A 171 5.63 -0.20 14.09
C GLY A 171 6.04 0.41 15.42
N LEU A 172 6.29 1.71 15.41
CA LEU A 172 6.41 2.56 16.60
C LEU A 172 5.40 3.70 16.48
N LEU A 173 4.57 3.86 17.49
CA LEU A 173 3.50 4.85 17.54
C LEU A 173 3.65 5.70 18.81
N TYR A 174 3.44 6.99 18.66
CA TYR A 174 3.36 7.98 19.72
C TYR A 174 1.93 8.54 19.73
N ILE A 175 1.32 8.63 20.92
CA ILE A 175 -0.05 9.14 21.10
C ILE A 175 -0.03 10.26 22.14
N ASP A 176 -0.39 11.47 21.75
CA ASP A 176 -0.65 12.57 22.67
C ASP A 176 -2.16 12.74 22.85
N GLU A 177 -2.69 12.25 23.98
CA GLU A 177 -4.13 12.33 24.30
C GLU A 177 -4.61 13.77 24.49
N ARG A 178 -3.75 14.70 24.89
CA ARG A 178 -4.15 16.09 25.16
C ARG A 178 -4.36 16.88 23.87
N LEU A 179 -3.54 16.60 22.87
CA LEU A 179 -3.61 17.26 21.55
C LEU A 179 -4.42 16.46 20.53
N GLU A 180 -4.92 15.28 20.92
CA GLU A 180 -5.48 14.26 20.02
C GLU A 180 -4.57 13.98 18.81
N PHE A 181 -3.26 13.96 19.05
CA PHE A 181 -2.24 13.81 18.03
C PHE A 181 -1.66 12.39 18.05
N GLN A 182 -1.38 11.84 16.87
CA GLN A 182 -0.70 10.57 16.71
C GLN A 182 0.42 10.71 15.68
N GLY A 183 1.58 10.13 15.99
CA GLY A 183 2.71 10.04 15.08
C GLY A 183 3.28 8.63 15.06
N THR A 184 3.58 8.07 13.89
CA THR A 184 4.04 6.69 13.78
C THR A 184 5.07 6.50 12.69
N LEU A 185 6.03 5.62 12.94
CA LEU A 185 6.98 5.10 11.96
C LEU A 185 6.71 3.61 11.80
N VAL A 186 6.54 3.17 10.55
CA VAL A 186 6.26 1.77 10.22
C VAL A 186 7.27 1.29 9.20
N VAL A 187 7.82 0.09 9.44
CA VAL A 187 8.67 -0.64 8.51
C VAL A 187 7.96 -1.94 8.15
N ARG A 188 7.53 -2.07 6.90
CA ARG A 188 6.72 -3.19 6.40
C ARG A 188 7.55 -4.12 5.51
N ASN A 189 7.18 -5.39 5.52
CA ASN A 189 7.70 -6.43 4.63
C ASN A 189 9.22 -6.70 4.74
N LEU A 190 9.78 -6.62 5.95
CA LEU A 190 11.15 -7.08 6.22
C LEU A 190 11.20 -8.60 6.15
N GLY A 191 11.78 -9.16 5.09
CA GLY A 191 11.75 -10.61 4.93
C GLY A 191 12.46 -11.13 3.68
N THR A 192 12.18 -12.39 3.36
CA THR A 192 12.81 -13.09 2.24
C THR A 192 11.93 -14.21 1.68
N GLN A 193 12.23 -14.64 0.46
CA GLN A 193 11.68 -15.86 -0.13
C GLN A 193 12.35 -17.09 0.49
N ILE A 194 11.55 -17.98 1.06
CA ILE A 194 11.95 -19.31 1.51
C ILE A 194 12.21 -20.19 0.28
N THR A 195 11.24 -20.24 -0.63
CA THR A 195 11.37 -20.88 -1.95
C THR A 195 11.22 -19.85 -3.05
N THR A 196 11.87 -20.08 -4.19
CA THR A 196 11.86 -19.18 -5.34
C THR A 196 11.03 -19.79 -6.47
N TYR A 197 10.50 -18.95 -7.35
CA TYR A 197 9.73 -19.42 -8.53
C TYR A 197 10.62 -20.21 -9.49
N ALA A 198 11.81 -19.69 -9.79
CA ALA A 198 12.70 -20.22 -10.82
C ALA A 198 14.19 -20.07 -10.44
N GLY A 199 14.55 -20.43 -9.21
CA GLY A 199 15.95 -20.47 -8.75
C GLY A 199 16.56 -19.12 -8.35
N THR A 200 16.07 -18.01 -8.89
CA THR A 200 16.51 -16.66 -8.51
C THR A 200 15.75 -16.15 -7.31
N ARG A 201 16.46 -15.68 -6.29
CA ARG A 201 15.87 -15.04 -5.11
C ARG A 201 15.71 -13.55 -5.33
N GLU A 202 14.48 -13.06 -5.21
CA GLU A 202 14.10 -11.67 -5.36
C GLU A 202 13.85 -11.01 -4.00
N ARG A 203 13.94 -9.68 -3.97
CA ARG A 203 13.70 -8.92 -2.74
C ARG A 203 12.20 -8.75 -2.50
N LEU A 204 11.81 -8.69 -1.23
CA LEU A 204 10.45 -8.30 -0.83
C LEU A 204 10.25 -6.79 -1.00
N PRO A 205 8.99 -6.31 -1.06
CA PRO A 205 8.68 -4.92 -1.26
C PRO A 205 8.74 -4.17 0.07
N LEU A 206 9.96 -4.03 0.60
CA LEU A 206 10.26 -3.28 1.82
C LEU A 206 9.72 -1.85 1.68
N GLU A 207 9.03 -1.39 2.72
CA GLU A 207 8.43 -0.07 2.76
C GLU A 207 8.62 0.57 4.13
N ILE A 208 9.15 1.79 4.16
CA ILE A 208 9.33 2.60 5.37
C ILE A 208 8.47 3.83 5.25
N ASP A 209 7.49 3.98 6.15
CA ASP A 209 6.51 5.06 6.09
C ASP A 209 6.42 5.80 7.43
N LEU A 210 6.18 7.11 7.36
CA LEU A 210 5.90 7.97 8.51
C LEU A 210 4.48 8.51 8.40
N GLY A 211 3.68 8.38 9.44
CA GLY A 211 2.30 8.86 9.49
C GLY A 211 2.08 9.82 10.64
N LEU A 212 1.33 10.89 10.39
CA LEU A 212 0.92 11.89 11.37
C LEU A 212 -0.58 12.11 11.26
N SER A 213 -1.27 12.28 12.37
CA SER A 213 -2.65 12.75 12.39
C SER A 213 -2.98 13.53 13.63
N GLN A 214 -4.02 14.35 13.52
CA GLN A 214 -4.59 15.05 14.66
C GLN A 214 -6.08 15.29 14.44
N THR A 215 -6.88 15.07 15.48
CA THR A 215 -8.27 15.58 15.49
C THR A 215 -8.25 17.05 15.91
N LEU A 216 -8.95 17.91 15.18
CA LEU A 216 -9.05 19.32 15.52
C LEU A 216 -9.99 19.53 16.73
N GLU A 217 -9.61 20.42 17.63
CA GLU A 217 -10.47 20.82 18.73
C GLU A 217 -11.71 21.54 18.20
N ASN A 218 -12.90 21.21 18.74
CA ASN A 218 -14.20 21.79 18.38
C ASN A 218 -14.69 21.52 16.93
N VAL A 219 -13.92 20.81 16.11
CA VAL A 219 -14.31 20.43 14.74
C VAL A 219 -14.21 18.91 14.62
N PRO A 220 -15.26 18.20 14.16
CA PRO A 220 -15.22 16.75 14.01
C PRO A 220 -14.42 16.35 12.76
N LEU A 221 -13.18 16.80 12.66
CA LEU A 221 -12.28 16.60 11.53
C LEU A 221 -10.93 16.11 12.04
N ARG A 222 -10.50 14.95 11.54
CA ARG A 222 -9.14 14.44 11.70
C ARG A 222 -8.39 14.57 10.39
N TRP A 223 -7.25 15.25 10.41
CA TRP A 223 -6.34 15.28 9.26
C TRP A 223 -5.30 14.18 9.38
N HIS A 224 -4.85 13.68 8.23
CA HIS A 224 -3.82 12.66 8.10
C HIS A 224 -2.77 13.12 7.10
N LEU A 225 -1.50 12.96 7.45
CA LEU A 225 -0.35 13.20 6.60
C LEU A 225 0.55 11.98 6.65
N THR A 226 0.79 11.36 5.51
CA THR A 226 1.66 10.19 5.40
C THR A 226 2.79 10.50 4.43
N PHE A 227 4.03 10.18 4.83
CA PHE A 227 5.18 10.10 3.96
C PHE A 227 5.48 8.63 3.67
N GLU A 228 5.31 8.22 2.42
CA GLU A 228 5.45 6.82 2.00
C GLU A 228 6.81 6.54 1.36
N ASN A 229 7.29 5.29 1.40
CA ASN A 229 8.49 4.84 0.70
C ASN A 229 9.77 5.66 0.99
N LEU A 230 9.99 6.02 2.26
CA LEU A 230 11.11 6.86 2.70
C LEU A 230 12.50 6.26 2.37
N GLN A 231 12.58 4.95 2.18
CA GLN A 231 13.79 4.23 1.79
C GLN A 231 14.20 4.43 0.31
N GLN A 232 13.28 4.89 -0.54
CA GLN A 232 13.51 5.01 -1.98
C GLN A 232 13.64 6.46 -2.40
N TRP A 233 14.86 6.87 -2.75
CA TRP A 233 15.13 8.20 -3.28
C TRP A 233 16.05 8.15 -4.52
N PRO A 234 15.68 8.75 -5.66
CA PRO A 234 14.38 9.38 -5.98
C PRO A 234 13.25 8.36 -6.16
N ILE A 235 12.01 8.75 -5.81
CA ILE A 235 10.80 7.95 -6.08
C ILE A 235 10.17 8.29 -7.43
N GLY A 236 10.21 9.57 -7.79
CA GLY A 236 9.71 10.09 -9.05
C GLY A 236 10.73 9.89 -10.15
N LEU A 237 10.35 9.15 -11.20
CA LEU A 237 11.15 8.97 -12.40
C LEU A 237 10.77 10.00 -13.47
N GLU A 238 11.71 10.25 -14.37
CA GLU A 238 11.47 11.06 -15.57
C GLU A 238 10.48 10.32 -16.47
N ASN A 239 9.44 11.01 -16.94
CA ASN A 239 8.48 10.42 -17.87
C ASN A 239 8.89 10.73 -19.32
N PRO A 240 9.26 9.72 -20.15
CA PRO A 240 9.62 9.95 -21.54
C PRO A 240 8.50 10.60 -22.37
N ALA A 241 7.24 10.36 -21.99
CA ALA A 241 6.08 10.95 -22.65
C ALA A 241 5.95 12.46 -22.42
N ARG A 242 6.71 13.03 -21.47
CA ARG A 242 6.71 14.46 -21.12
C ARG A 242 8.01 15.16 -21.54
N ALA A 243 8.85 14.49 -22.32
CA ALA A 243 10.07 15.09 -22.83
C ALA A 243 9.70 16.16 -23.87
N THR A 244 10.17 17.39 -23.69
CA THR A 244 9.92 18.47 -24.65
C THR A 244 10.94 18.41 -25.77
N THR A 245 10.47 18.59 -27.00
CA THR A 245 11.33 18.71 -28.18
C THR A 245 11.36 20.18 -28.60
N ASP A 246 12.55 20.76 -28.68
CA ASP A 246 12.70 22.13 -29.19
C ASP A 246 12.55 22.19 -30.72
N LEU A 247 12.52 23.40 -31.29
CA LEU A 247 12.43 23.59 -32.74
C LEU A 247 13.67 23.08 -33.50
N GLU A 248 14.76 22.78 -32.78
CA GLU A 248 16.05 22.30 -33.31
C GLU A 248 16.15 20.77 -33.24
N GLY A 249 15.14 20.09 -32.68
CA GLY A 249 15.06 18.65 -32.55
C GLY A 249 15.75 18.06 -31.31
N ASN A 250 16.21 18.88 -30.38
CA ASN A 250 16.77 18.39 -29.11
C ASN A 250 15.64 18.00 -28.16
N ILE A 251 15.77 16.80 -27.57
CA ILE A 251 14.85 16.27 -26.57
C ILE A 251 15.41 16.61 -25.19
N THR A 252 14.68 17.42 -24.42
CA THR A 252 15.01 17.70 -23.03
C THR A 252 14.13 16.86 -22.11
N PRO A 253 14.69 15.93 -21.31
CA PRO A 253 13.92 15.10 -20.39
C PRO A 253 13.35 15.92 -19.23
N GLU A 254 12.23 15.44 -18.68
CA GLU A 254 11.57 16.04 -17.51
C GLU A 254 12.51 16.02 -16.30
N LYS A 255 12.83 17.18 -15.74
CA LYS A 255 13.61 17.25 -14.49
C LYS A 255 12.69 17.24 -13.28
N VAL A 256 12.79 16.20 -12.46
CA VAL A 256 12.07 16.10 -11.18
C VAL A 256 12.95 16.66 -10.05
N GLY A 257 12.68 17.90 -9.62
CA GLY A 257 13.41 18.56 -8.54
C GLY A 257 13.14 17.97 -7.14
N PHE A 258 13.94 18.36 -6.15
CA PHE A 258 13.84 17.87 -4.76
C PHE A 258 12.42 18.02 -4.16
N LEU A 259 11.81 19.20 -4.30
CA LEU A 259 10.46 19.44 -3.78
C LEU A 259 9.41 18.54 -4.45
N ALA A 260 9.55 18.28 -5.75
CA ALA A 260 8.66 17.37 -6.46
C ALA A 260 8.82 15.92 -5.96
N GLN A 261 10.04 15.50 -5.61
CA GLN A 261 10.27 14.21 -4.97
C GLN A 261 9.58 14.14 -3.59
N VAL A 262 9.77 15.13 -2.72
CA VAL A 262 9.10 15.18 -1.40
C VAL A 262 7.58 15.13 -1.53
N ILE A 263 7.01 15.91 -2.45
CA ILE A 263 5.57 15.91 -2.72
C ILE A 263 5.12 14.52 -3.19
N ARG A 264 5.89 13.84 -4.06
CA ARG A 264 5.58 12.46 -4.50
C ARG A 264 5.75 11.41 -3.39
N HIS A 265 6.38 11.72 -2.26
CA HIS A 265 6.32 10.88 -1.06
C HIS A 265 5.11 11.18 -0.18
N THR A 266 4.32 12.22 -0.47
CA THR A 266 3.29 12.71 0.44
C THR A 266 1.91 12.18 0.06
N ILE A 267 1.12 11.85 1.08
CA ILE A 267 -0.31 11.56 0.99
C ILE A 267 -1.02 12.40 2.05
N VAL A 268 -2.12 13.04 1.67
CA VAL A 268 -2.96 13.80 2.60
C VAL A 268 -4.35 13.20 2.66
N GLY A 269 -4.94 13.16 3.85
CA GLY A 269 -6.27 12.64 4.10
C GLY A 269 -7.02 13.49 5.12
N ALA A 270 -8.35 13.46 5.04
CA ALA A 270 -9.24 14.13 5.96
C ALA A 270 -10.45 13.22 6.26
N GLU A 271 -10.70 12.96 7.54
CA GLU A 271 -11.83 12.18 8.04
C GLU A 271 -12.77 13.07 8.84
N LEU A 272 -14.00 13.23 8.34
CA LEU A 272 -15.10 13.91 9.02
C LEU A 272 -15.89 12.90 9.86
N PHE A 273 -16.18 13.31 11.09
CA PHE A 273 -16.89 12.55 12.12
C PHE A 273 -16.24 11.21 12.51
N PRO A 274 -14.91 11.14 12.75
CA PRO A 274 -14.16 9.89 12.97
C PRO A 274 -14.82 8.95 14.00
N ASP A 275 -15.34 9.49 15.10
CA ASP A 275 -15.88 8.69 16.20
C ASP A 275 -17.41 8.45 16.12
N LYS A 276 -18.05 8.87 15.02
CA LYS A 276 -19.51 8.74 14.85
C LYS A 276 -19.87 7.48 14.04
N GLY A 277 -21.18 7.19 14.03
CA GLY A 277 -21.72 6.10 13.23
C GLY A 277 -21.64 6.36 11.72
N PHE A 278 -21.64 7.63 11.30
CA PHE A 278 -21.44 8.02 9.92
C PHE A 278 -20.13 8.79 9.77
N ASN A 279 -19.35 8.46 8.75
CA ASN A 279 -18.06 9.09 8.46
C ASN A 279 -17.96 9.42 6.98
N ILE A 280 -17.31 10.54 6.66
CA ILE A 280 -16.91 10.90 5.30
C ILE A 280 -15.41 11.04 5.27
N ARG A 281 -14.77 10.53 4.23
CA ARG A 281 -13.32 10.50 4.07
C ARG A 281 -12.94 11.00 2.69
N LEU A 282 -11.93 11.84 2.64
CA LEU A 282 -11.34 12.37 1.42
C LEU A 282 -9.83 12.26 1.51
N GLY A 283 -9.18 11.96 0.41
CA GLY A 283 -7.72 11.84 0.38
C GLY A 283 -7.14 12.08 -1.00
N TYR A 284 -5.86 12.42 -1.00
CA TYR A 284 -5.07 12.67 -2.20
C TYR A 284 -3.67 12.09 -2.06
N SER A 285 -3.33 11.16 -2.94
CA SER A 285 -1.95 10.70 -3.13
C SER A 285 -1.33 11.49 -4.27
N PHE A 286 -0.32 12.30 -3.93
CA PHE A 286 0.39 13.13 -4.89
C PHE A 286 1.19 12.27 -5.88
N ARG A 287 1.79 11.17 -5.41
CA ARG A 287 2.47 10.21 -6.28
C ARG A 287 1.56 9.68 -7.38
N ARG A 288 0.41 9.14 -6.97
CA ARG A 288 -0.58 8.58 -7.88
C ARG A 288 -1.13 9.65 -8.83
N GLY A 289 -1.30 10.88 -8.35
CA GLY A 289 -1.72 12.01 -9.17
C GLY A 289 -0.70 12.43 -10.23
N GLU A 290 0.60 12.31 -9.93
CA GLU A 290 1.68 12.63 -10.86
C GLU A 290 2.01 11.49 -11.82
N GLU A 291 2.09 10.24 -11.35
CA GLU A 291 2.46 9.08 -12.17
C GLU A 291 1.36 8.72 -13.18
N LEU A 292 0.09 8.87 -12.82
CA LEU A 292 -1.05 8.53 -13.68
C LEU A 292 -1.59 9.73 -14.46
N ARG A 293 -0.92 10.89 -14.40
CA ARG A 293 -1.29 12.08 -15.17
C ARG A 293 -1.00 11.90 -16.64
N ILE A 294 -2.04 12.09 -17.45
CA ILE A 294 -1.99 12.25 -18.90
C ILE A 294 -1.95 13.76 -19.19
N GLU A 295 -0.98 14.24 -19.97
CA GLU A 295 -0.73 15.68 -20.20
C GLU A 295 -1.94 16.43 -20.79
N GLU A 296 -2.62 15.83 -21.76
CA GLU A 296 -3.71 16.48 -22.50
C GLU A 296 -5.10 16.30 -21.86
N GLN A 297 -5.19 15.69 -20.68
CA GLN A 297 -6.46 15.43 -20.03
C GLN A 297 -6.49 15.96 -18.60
N ARG A 298 -7.63 16.54 -18.21
CA ARG A 298 -7.88 16.90 -16.81
C ARG A 298 -7.90 15.64 -15.97
N ASN A 299 -6.83 15.41 -15.22
CA ASN A 299 -6.71 14.28 -14.32
C ASN A 299 -7.27 14.64 -12.93
N PHE A 300 -7.97 13.67 -12.34
CA PHE A 300 -8.26 13.62 -10.91
C PHE A 300 -7.68 12.34 -10.31
N SER A 301 -6.65 11.80 -10.97
CA SER A 301 -5.84 10.70 -10.50
C SER A 301 -5.26 11.07 -9.15
N GLY A 302 -5.29 10.14 -8.20
CA GLY A 302 -4.84 10.44 -6.85
C GLY A 302 -5.96 10.76 -5.88
N ILE A 303 -7.11 11.28 -6.33
CA ILE A 303 -8.26 11.56 -5.47
C ILE A 303 -8.99 10.27 -5.11
N SER A 304 -9.30 10.15 -3.82
CA SER A 304 -10.14 9.10 -3.27
C SER A 304 -11.18 9.71 -2.33
N ALA A 305 -12.39 9.16 -2.37
CA ALA A 305 -13.46 9.55 -1.49
C ALA A 305 -14.22 8.32 -1.01
N GLY A 306 -14.64 8.32 0.24
CA GLY A 306 -15.36 7.20 0.83
C GLY A 306 -16.26 7.63 1.98
N PHE A 307 -17.15 6.72 2.36
CA PHE A 307 -18.01 6.91 3.52
C PHE A 307 -18.14 5.59 4.27
N SER A 308 -18.54 5.68 5.54
CA SER A 308 -18.96 4.50 6.29
C SER A 308 -20.21 4.78 7.12
N VAL A 309 -21.05 3.77 7.28
CA VAL A 309 -22.27 3.81 8.09
C VAL A 309 -22.25 2.62 9.05
N LYS A 310 -22.42 2.89 10.35
CA LYS A 310 -22.60 1.89 11.41
C LYS A 310 -24.08 1.66 11.66
N LEU A 311 -24.51 0.42 11.48
CA LEU A 311 -25.84 -0.12 11.76
C LEU A 311 -25.69 -1.18 12.85
N ASN A 312 -25.95 -0.80 14.11
CA ASN A 312 -25.79 -1.67 15.27
C ASN A 312 -24.35 -2.24 15.35
N LYS A 313 -24.20 -3.57 15.23
CA LYS A 313 -22.92 -4.28 15.26
C LYS A 313 -22.18 -4.28 13.92
N LEU A 314 -22.82 -3.84 12.85
CA LEU A 314 -22.28 -3.90 11.50
C LEU A 314 -21.89 -2.50 11.03
N ARG A 315 -20.71 -2.33 10.48
CA ARG A 315 -20.29 -1.11 9.79
C ARG A 315 -19.96 -1.43 8.34
N PHE A 316 -20.70 -0.79 7.45
CA PHE A 316 -20.44 -0.84 6.03
C PHE A 316 -19.54 0.33 5.64
N SER A 317 -18.51 0.07 4.85
CA SER A 317 -17.60 1.07 4.30
C SER A 317 -17.52 0.92 2.79
N TYR A 318 -17.60 2.05 2.09
CA TYR A 318 -17.45 2.11 0.64
C TYR A 318 -16.46 3.19 0.27
N THR A 319 -15.65 2.93 -0.76
CA THR A 319 -14.72 3.93 -1.28
C THR A 319 -14.58 3.82 -2.78
N HIS A 320 -14.53 4.99 -3.41
CA HIS A 320 -14.20 5.15 -4.80
C HIS A 320 -12.84 5.85 -4.92
N ALA A 321 -11.89 5.18 -5.58
CA ALA A 321 -10.58 5.73 -5.87
C ALA A 321 -10.39 5.84 -7.38
N LYS A 322 -9.99 7.04 -7.83
CA LYS A 322 -9.75 7.32 -9.23
C LYS A 322 -8.27 7.16 -9.56
N TYR A 323 -7.95 6.20 -10.43
CA TYR A 323 -6.57 5.93 -10.86
C TYR A 323 -6.26 6.66 -12.15
N THR A 324 -7.11 6.53 -13.18
CA THR A 324 -6.98 7.28 -14.44
C THR A 324 -8.35 7.78 -14.91
N SER A 325 -8.42 8.45 -16.07
CA SER A 325 -9.70 8.83 -16.69
C SER A 325 -10.57 7.61 -17.01
N ALA A 326 -9.96 6.47 -17.37
CA ALA A 326 -10.63 5.24 -17.78
C ALA A 326 -10.65 4.15 -16.69
N ALA A 327 -9.97 4.36 -15.56
CA ALA A 327 -9.71 3.35 -14.54
C ALA A 327 -10.09 3.85 -13.14
N ASN A 328 -11.10 3.22 -12.55
CA ASN A 328 -11.52 3.44 -11.18
C ASN A 328 -11.49 2.10 -10.42
N SER A 329 -11.28 2.16 -9.11
CA SER A 329 -11.45 0.99 -8.25
C SER A 329 -12.43 1.29 -7.13
N ASN A 330 -13.29 0.32 -6.85
CA ASN A 330 -14.29 0.40 -5.80
C ASN A 330 -13.91 -0.60 -4.71
N PHE A 331 -13.90 -0.10 -3.48
CA PHE A 331 -13.57 -0.87 -2.28
C PHE A 331 -14.83 -1.03 -1.45
N PHE A 332 -15.12 -2.27 -1.08
CA PHE A 332 -16.23 -2.63 -0.23
C PHE A 332 -15.67 -3.25 1.04
N GLY A 333 -16.16 -2.81 2.19
CA GLY A 333 -15.71 -3.30 3.48
C GLY A 333 -16.87 -3.47 4.43
N LEU A 334 -16.79 -4.54 5.20
CA LEU A 334 -17.72 -4.88 6.24
C LEU A 334 -16.94 -5.12 7.51
N GLN A 335 -17.32 -4.42 8.58
CA GLN A 335 -16.80 -4.69 9.90
C GLN A 335 -17.94 -5.08 10.84
N ILE A 336 -17.72 -6.12 11.64
CA ILE A 336 -18.72 -6.76 12.48
C ILE A 336 -18.17 -6.84 13.90
N ASP A 337 -18.91 -6.28 14.84
CA ASP A 337 -18.71 -6.47 16.28
C ASP A 337 -19.38 -7.79 16.70
N LEU A 338 -18.60 -8.75 17.19
CA LEU A 338 -19.07 -10.09 17.55
C LEU A 338 -19.46 -10.22 19.03
N ARG A 339 -19.31 -9.18 19.85
CA ARG A 339 -19.66 -9.20 21.28
C ARG A 339 -21.16 -9.21 21.53
#